data_AF-A0AAD8C2N5-F1
#
_entry.id   AF-A0AAD8C2N5-F1
#
_cell.length_a   1.000
_cell.length_b   1.000
_cell.length_c   1.000
_cell.angle_alpha   90.00
_cell.angle_beta   90.00
_cell.angle_gamma   90.00
#
_symmetry.space_group_name_H-M   'P 1'
#
loop_
_entity.id
_entity.type
_entity.pdbx_description
1 polymer ?
#
loop_
_entity_poly.entity_id
_entity_poly.type
_entity_poly.pdbx_seq_one_letter_code
_entity_poly.pdbx_strand_id
1 'polypeptide(L)'
;MADEVDFIVARPFVSEHFSDKLNKFSISQSKKIHSSVLKQNYNEAVEHSSKEKEDFMKVLNKFQKANEQEECEETLTAIFNCASKDVNFNPKEQKQIGKTMKTKLEDLFEFLYELASNYDFTRERVNLLHIRSALQIILDDFSKYPTDVEGETLQSAINAIVSVGDDTVSELDSAVEHWKRYVVSESQVFSVKHLKKPEAIPCSHTWWR
;
A
#
# COMPACT_ATOMS: atom_id res chain seq x y z
N MET A 1 -57.41 -0.24 -66.76
CA MET A 1 -58.27 0.94 -67.00
C MET A 1 -58.67 1.47 -65.64
N ALA A 2 -58.60 2.80 -65.49
CA ALA A 2 -58.94 3.63 -64.33
C ALA A 2 -58.01 3.49 -63.10
N ASP A 3 -57.48 4.54 -62.48
CA ASP A 3 -57.47 5.99 -62.74
C ASP A 3 -56.25 6.58 -62.02
N GLU A 4 -55.55 7.51 -62.68
CA GLU A 4 -54.65 8.47 -62.05
C GLU A 4 -55.50 9.59 -61.42
N VAL A 5 -55.30 9.87 -60.13
CA VAL A 5 -55.74 11.13 -59.52
C VAL A 5 -54.63 11.62 -58.59
N ASP A 6 -54.06 12.77 -58.94
CA ASP A 6 -53.10 13.55 -58.16
C ASP A 6 -53.66 13.96 -56.79
N PHE A 7 -52.85 13.83 -55.72
CA PHE A 7 -52.99 14.65 -54.53
C PHE A 7 -51.62 15.00 -53.91
N ILE A 8 -51.16 16.21 -54.25
CA ILE A 8 -50.45 17.21 -53.43
C ILE A 8 -49.43 16.66 -52.42
N VAL A 9 -48.15 16.70 -52.79
CA VAL A 9 -47.02 16.63 -51.87
C VAL A 9 -46.94 17.94 -51.07
N ALA A 10 -47.36 17.91 -49.81
CA ALA A 10 -46.96 18.92 -48.85
C ALA A 10 -45.48 18.70 -48.52
N ARG A 11 -44.62 19.66 -48.86
CA ARG A 11 -43.26 19.73 -48.30
C ARG A 11 -43.35 20.14 -46.82
N PRO A 12 -42.70 19.43 -45.90
CA PRO A 12 -42.13 20.06 -44.73
C PRO A 12 -40.62 20.21 -44.96
N PHE A 13 -40.22 21.48 -45.01
CA PHE A 13 -38.92 22.02 -44.64
C PHE A 13 -37.86 21.03 -44.16
N VAL A 14 -36.75 20.97 -44.91
CA VAL A 14 -35.46 20.54 -44.41
C VAL A 14 -35.05 21.48 -43.27
N SER A 15 -34.84 20.92 -42.08
CA SER A 15 -33.98 21.52 -41.06
C SER A 15 -32.87 20.52 -40.73
N GLU A 16 -31.95 20.34 -41.68
CA GLU A 16 -30.70 19.59 -41.52
C GLU A 16 -29.72 20.26 -40.53
N HIS A 17 -30.10 21.37 -39.88
CA HIS A 17 -29.20 22.12 -38.99
C HIS A 17 -29.44 21.94 -37.49
N PHE A 18 -30.37 21.09 -37.07
CA PHE A 18 -30.64 20.87 -35.63
C PHE A 18 -30.10 19.54 -35.05
N SER A 19 -29.83 18.52 -35.87
CA SER A 19 -29.37 17.20 -35.38
C SER A 19 -27.87 17.19 -35.01
N ASP A 20 -27.02 17.81 -35.83
CA ASP A 20 -25.57 17.81 -35.62
C ASP A 20 -25.12 18.64 -34.39
N LYS A 21 -25.88 19.67 -34.03
CA LYS A 21 -25.57 20.51 -32.86
C LYS A 21 -25.89 19.78 -31.56
N LEU A 22 -27.00 19.02 -31.50
CA LEU A 22 -27.37 18.23 -30.32
C LEU A 22 -26.44 17.04 -30.12
N ASN A 23 -26.02 16.37 -31.22
CA ASN A 23 -25.08 15.25 -31.13
C ASN A 23 -23.66 15.72 -30.73
N LYS A 24 -23.19 16.86 -31.27
CA LYS A 24 -21.93 17.49 -30.82
C LYS A 24 -22.01 18.03 -29.39
N PHE A 25 -23.16 18.56 -28.95
CA PHE A 25 -23.34 19.00 -27.56
C PHE A 25 -23.34 17.82 -26.58
N SER A 26 -24.01 16.71 -26.91
CA SER A 26 -24.08 15.52 -26.07
C SER A 26 -22.72 14.84 -25.94
N ILE A 27 -21.95 14.73 -27.04
CA ILE A 27 -20.57 14.20 -27.02
C ILE A 27 -19.60 15.16 -26.32
N SER A 28 -19.78 16.47 -26.46
CA SER A 28 -18.95 17.48 -25.77
C SER A 28 -19.21 17.49 -24.26
N GLN A 29 -20.47 17.36 -23.84
CA GLN A 29 -20.84 17.24 -22.43
C GLN A 29 -20.38 15.91 -21.84
N SER A 30 -20.54 14.78 -22.54
CA SER A 30 -20.05 13.48 -22.05
C SER A 30 -18.53 13.45 -21.93
N LYS A 31 -17.78 14.03 -22.88
CA LYS A 31 -16.33 14.19 -22.79
C LYS A 31 -15.92 15.15 -21.66
N LYS A 32 -16.65 16.25 -21.45
CA LYS A 32 -16.40 17.16 -20.33
C LYS A 32 -16.63 16.48 -18.99
N ILE A 33 -17.76 15.77 -18.83
CA ILE A 33 -18.11 15.00 -17.62
C ILE A 33 -17.08 13.90 -17.38
N HIS A 34 -16.70 13.14 -18.40
CA HIS A 34 -15.70 12.09 -18.24
C HIS A 34 -14.33 12.67 -17.89
N SER A 35 -13.93 13.80 -18.50
CA SER A 35 -12.68 14.49 -18.16
C SER A 35 -12.69 15.12 -16.77
N SER A 36 -13.85 15.61 -16.29
CA SER A 36 -13.98 16.21 -14.97
C SER A 36 -14.00 15.14 -13.88
N VAL A 37 -14.65 14.00 -14.12
CA VAL A 37 -14.63 12.83 -13.21
C VAL A 37 -13.22 12.24 -13.15
N LEU A 38 -12.52 12.10 -14.28
CA LEU A 38 -11.12 11.64 -14.27
C LEU A 38 -10.18 12.62 -13.55
N LYS A 39 -10.37 13.94 -13.73
CA LYS A 39 -9.61 14.96 -13.00
C LYS A 39 -9.94 14.97 -11.51
N GLN A 40 -11.20 14.77 -11.14
CA GLN A 40 -11.61 14.72 -9.75
C GLN A 40 -11.08 13.46 -9.06
N ASN A 41 -11.19 12.29 -9.68
CA ASN A 41 -10.61 11.04 -9.18
C ASN A 41 -9.08 11.11 -9.09
N TYR A 42 -8.43 11.78 -10.04
CA TYR A 42 -6.99 12.02 -10.00
C TYR A 42 -6.62 12.97 -8.84
N ASN A 43 -7.35 14.06 -8.66
CA ASN A 43 -7.11 15.00 -7.56
C ASN A 43 -7.35 14.33 -6.20
N GLU A 44 -8.41 13.53 -6.05
CA GLU A 44 -8.70 12.76 -4.84
C GLU A 44 -7.60 11.72 -4.58
N ALA A 45 -7.13 11.00 -5.59
CA ALA A 45 -6.02 10.05 -5.44
C ALA A 45 -4.68 10.74 -5.08
N VAL A 46 -4.43 11.92 -5.64
CA VAL A 46 -3.24 12.73 -5.33
C VAL A 46 -3.31 13.33 -3.93
N GLU A 47 -4.47 13.84 -3.51
CA GLU A 47 -4.69 14.37 -2.15
C GLU A 47 -4.63 13.27 -1.09
N HIS A 48 -5.21 12.10 -1.35
CA HIS A 48 -5.08 10.94 -0.46
C HIS A 48 -3.61 10.55 -0.30
N SER A 49 -2.90 10.29 -1.41
CA SER A 49 -1.47 9.94 -1.38
C SER A 49 -0.62 10.99 -0.65
N SER A 50 -0.97 12.28 -0.74
CA SER A 50 -0.31 13.35 0.01
C SER A 50 -0.53 13.22 1.53
N LYS A 51 -1.75 12.93 1.97
CA LYS A 51 -2.07 12.76 3.39
C LYS A 51 -1.35 11.54 3.99
N GLU A 52 -1.34 10.42 3.28
CA GLU A 52 -0.65 9.22 3.78
C GLU A 52 0.86 9.41 3.92
N LYS A 53 1.48 10.15 2.99
CA LYS A 53 2.88 10.56 3.12
C LYS A 53 3.08 11.43 4.34
N GLU A 54 2.27 12.47 4.51
CA GLU A 54 2.38 13.38 5.65
C GLU A 54 2.26 12.64 6.98
N ASP A 55 1.31 11.72 7.09
CA ASP A 55 1.09 10.95 8.31
C ASP A 55 2.25 10.00 8.60
N PHE A 56 2.79 9.32 7.58
CA PHE A 56 4.01 8.51 7.74
C PHE A 56 5.21 9.35 8.16
N MET A 57 5.43 10.50 7.53
CA MET A 57 6.56 11.37 7.89
C MET A 57 6.42 11.91 9.32
N LYS A 58 5.20 12.14 9.83
CA LYS A 58 4.97 12.51 11.23
C LYS A 58 5.36 11.38 12.17
N VAL A 59 4.94 10.15 11.90
CA VAL A 59 5.31 8.97 12.71
C VAL A 59 6.82 8.78 12.69
N LEU A 60 7.46 8.87 11.53
CA LEU A 60 8.91 8.76 11.39
C LEU A 60 9.66 9.83 12.19
N ASN A 61 9.17 11.08 12.21
CA ASN A 61 9.76 12.16 13.00
C ASN A 61 9.60 11.94 14.51
N LYS A 62 8.50 11.30 14.96
CA LYS A 62 8.30 10.89 16.35
C LYS A 62 9.30 9.78 16.71
N PHE A 63 9.37 8.75 15.88
CA PHE A 63 10.29 7.62 16.03
C PHE A 63 11.76 8.04 16.08
N GLN A 64 12.15 9.05 15.30
CA GLN A 64 13.51 9.61 15.37
C GLN A 64 13.88 10.14 16.76
N LYS A 65 12.89 10.62 17.53
CA LYS A 65 13.11 11.29 18.84
C LYS A 65 12.87 10.38 20.04
N ALA A 66 12.20 9.24 19.84
CA ALA A 66 11.76 8.35 20.90
C ALA A 66 12.52 7.03 20.87
N ASN A 67 12.62 6.36 22.02
CA ASN A 67 13.22 5.02 22.20
C ASN A 67 12.22 4.10 22.92
N GLU A 68 10.97 4.12 22.50
CA GLU A 68 9.87 3.43 23.18
C GLU A 68 9.24 2.38 22.25
N GLN A 69 8.72 1.31 22.86
CA GLN A 69 8.18 0.14 22.17
C GLN A 69 6.96 0.49 21.30
N GLU A 70 6.11 1.40 21.78
CA GLU A 70 4.92 1.88 21.09
C GLU A 70 5.27 2.53 19.74
N GLU A 71 6.36 3.29 19.68
CA GLU A 71 6.82 3.97 18.48
C GLU A 71 7.40 3.01 17.44
N CYS A 72 8.02 1.91 17.86
CA CYS A 72 8.43 0.84 16.94
C CYS A 72 7.19 0.22 16.28
N GLU A 73 6.16 -0.11 17.06
CA GLU A 73 4.91 -0.66 16.54
C GLU A 73 4.17 0.33 15.62
N GLU A 74 4.03 1.59 16.04
CA GLU A 74 3.43 2.66 15.24
C GLU A 74 4.17 2.82 13.91
N THR A 75 5.51 2.81 13.93
CA THR A 75 6.35 2.96 12.75
C THR A 75 6.17 1.79 11.78
N LEU A 76 6.24 0.55 12.26
CA LEU A 76 6.05 -0.64 11.43
C LEU A 76 4.65 -0.67 10.81
N THR A 77 3.63 -0.32 11.59
CA THR A 77 2.26 -0.21 11.10
C THR A 77 2.14 0.88 10.02
N ALA A 78 2.80 2.02 10.20
CA ALA A 78 2.82 3.09 9.21
C ALA A 78 3.55 2.69 7.91
N ILE A 79 4.66 1.94 8.01
CA ILE A 79 5.37 1.37 6.85
C ILE A 79 4.43 0.45 6.06
N PHE A 80 3.77 -0.48 6.75
CA PHE A 80 2.81 -1.39 6.12
C PHE A 80 1.68 -0.64 5.40
N ASN A 81 1.06 0.32 6.09
CA ASN A 81 -0.05 1.09 5.53
C ASN A 81 0.38 1.90 4.30
N CYS A 82 1.58 2.47 4.29
CA CYS A 82 2.09 3.20 3.12
C CYS A 82 2.31 2.27 1.92
N ALA A 83 2.91 1.12 2.15
CA ALA A 83 3.15 0.14 1.09
C ALA A 83 1.82 -0.42 0.54
N SER A 84 0.84 -0.70 1.40
CA SER A 84 -0.49 -1.18 0.97
C SER A 84 -1.27 -0.19 0.09
N LYS A 85 -0.85 1.09 0.09
CA LYS A 85 -1.46 2.19 -0.66
C LYS A 85 -0.57 2.69 -1.80
N ASP A 86 0.50 1.96 -2.13
CA ASP A 86 1.45 2.31 -3.21
C ASP A 86 2.00 3.74 -3.10
N VAL A 87 2.28 4.17 -1.86
CA VAL A 87 2.80 5.52 -1.59
C VAL A 87 4.22 5.67 -2.12
N ASN A 88 4.42 6.60 -3.07
CA ASN A 88 5.71 6.85 -3.70
C ASN A 88 6.43 8.05 -3.08
N PHE A 89 7.56 7.82 -2.40
CA PHE A 89 8.38 8.90 -1.81
C PHE A 89 9.32 9.54 -2.83
N ASN A 90 9.48 10.86 -2.77
CA ASN A 90 10.45 11.58 -3.60
C ASN A 90 11.89 11.41 -3.07
N PRO A 91 12.94 11.76 -3.84
CA PRO A 91 14.32 11.52 -3.42
C PRO A 91 14.72 12.17 -2.09
N LYS A 92 14.13 13.33 -1.74
CA LYS A 92 14.39 14.01 -0.47
C LYS A 92 13.78 13.24 0.70
N GLU A 93 12.56 12.76 0.53
CA GLU A 93 11.84 11.92 1.51
C GLU A 93 12.56 10.58 1.69
N GLN A 94 12.91 9.90 0.60
CA GLN A 94 13.68 8.65 0.65
C GLN A 94 14.97 8.81 1.44
N LYS A 95 15.70 9.92 1.24
CA LYS A 95 16.91 10.22 2.02
C LYS A 95 16.62 10.46 3.51
N GLN A 96 15.52 11.13 3.85
CA GLN A 96 15.12 11.31 5.24
C GLN A 96 14.76 9.96 5.89
N ILE A 97 14.00 9.12 5.19
CA ILE A 97 13.63 7.77 5.64
C ILE A 97 14.90 6.93 5.84
N GLY A 98 15.77 6.84 4.83
CA GLY A 98 17.01 6.08 4.91
C GLY A 98 17.91 6.52 6.06
N LYS A 99 18.03 7.84 6.29
CA LYS A 99 18.75 8.39 7.44
C LYS A 99 18.14 7.97 8.78
N THR A 100 16.83 8.19 8.98
CA THR A 100 16.17 7.87 10.24
C THR A 100 16.22 6.37 10.51
N MET A 101 15.92 5.55 9.51
CA MET A 101 15.96 4.09 9.63
C MET A 101 17.36 3.60 9.98
N LYS A 102 18.42 4.13 9.36
CA LYS A 102 19.81 3.75 9.70
C LYS A 102 20.13 3.99 11.18
N THR A 103 19.68 5.11 11.75
CA THR A 103 19.90 5.43 13.16
C THR A 103 19.09 4.55 14.12
N LYS A 104 17.98 4.00 13.65
CA LYS A 104 16.98 3.31 14.47
C LYS A 104 16.81 1.82 14.16
N LEU A 105 17.67 1.30 13.28
CA LEU A 105 17.50 -0.04 12.75
C LEU A 105 17.70 -1.09 13.84
N GLU A 106 18.70 -0.89 14.71
CA GLU A 106 18.98 -1.80 15.83
C GLU A 106 17.79 -1.84 16.81
N ASP A 107 17.30 -0.67 17.26
CA ASP A 107 16.10 -0.56 18.12
C ASP A 107 14.89 -1.32 17.52
N LEU A 108 14.71 -1.22 16.20
CA LEU A 108 13.60 -1.86 15.49
C LEU A 108 13.77 -3.37 15.38
N PHE A 109 14.98 -3.87 15.13
CA PHE A 109 15.26 -5.29 15.09
C PHE A 109 15.16 -5.95 16.48
N GLU A 110 15.69 -5.29 17.51
CA GLU A 110 15.55 -5.73 18.90
C GLU A 110 14.07 -5.85 19.30
N PHE A 111 13.28 -4.81 19.03
CA PHE A 111 11.82 -4.86 19.24
C PHE A 111 11.16 -6.02 18.53
N LEU A 112 11.48 -6.23 17.24
CA LEU A 112 10.90 -7.30 16.44
C LEU A 112 11.25 -8.68 16.99
N TYR A 113 12.49 -8.88 17.42
CA TYR A 113 12.95 -10.12 18.02
C TYR A 113 12.22 -10.40 19.35
N GLU A 114 12.13 -9.40 20.23
CA GLU A 114 11.41 -9.51 21.50
C GLU A 114 9.93 -9.79 21.32
N LEU A 115 9.29 -9.09 20.37
CA LEU A 115 7.90 -9.32 20.01
C LEU A 115 7.69 -10.75 19.53
N ALA A 116 8.52 -11.23 18.59
CA ALA A 116 8.38 -12.56 18.03
C ALA A 116 8.60 -13.66 19.09
N SER A 117 9.62 -13.50 19.93
CA SER A 117 9.98 -14.47 20.98
C SER A 117 8.90 -14.62 22.04
N ASN A 118 8.16 -13.54 22.33
CA ASN A 118 7.14 -13.51 23.36
C ASN A 118 5.71 -13.49 22.81
N TYR A 119 5.55 -13.68 21.48
CA TYR A 119 4.28 -13.44 20.81
C TYR A 119 3.15 -14.33 21.35
N ASP A 120 2.18 -13.73 22.02
CA ASP A 120 0.98 -14.41 22.49
C ASP A 120 -0.24 -14.04 21.62
N PHE A 121 -0.54 -14.89 20.64
CA PHE A 121 -1.67 -14.73 19.73
C PHE A 121 -3.04 -14.67 20.42
N THR A 122 -3.16 -15.02 21.71
CA THR A 122 -4.43 -14.95 22.46
C THR A 122 -4.64 -13.61 23.18
N ARG A 123 -3.59 -12.82 23.38
CA ARG A 123 -3.62 -11.60 24.20
C ARG A 123 -3.18 -10.36 23.46
N GLU A 124 -2.37 -10.51 22.42
CA GLU A 124 -1.79 -9.37 21.74
C GLU A 124 -2.79 -8.67 20.82
N ARG A 125 -2.79 -7.34 20.90
CA ARG A 125 -3.53 -6.47 19.97
C ARG A 125 -2.75 -6.20 18.69
N VAL A 126 -1.46 -6.54 18.70
CA VAL A 126 -0.51 -6.25 17.65
C VAL A 126 -0.78 -7.16 16.45
N ASN A 127 -0.89 -6.57 15.26
CA ASN A 127 -1.10 -7.32 14.03
C ASN A 127 0.24 -7.85 13.50
N LEU A 128 0.61 -9.05 13.94
CA LEU A 128 1.86 -9.71 13.56
C LEU A 128 2.06 -9.80 12.03
N LEU A 129 0.99 -9.97 11.26
CA LEU A 129 1.06 -10.07 9.80
C LEU A 129 1.41 -8.72 9.14
N HIS A 130 0.93 -7.62 9.71
CA HIS A 130 1.32 -6.27 9.29
C HIS A 130 2.78 -5.99 9.64
N ILE A 131 3.20 -6.36 10.84
CA ILE A 131 4.59 -6.18 11.28
C ILE A 131 5.56 -7.00 10.44
N ARG A 132 5.27 -8.28 10.21
CA ARG A 132 6.10 -9.13 9.35
C ARG A 132 6.16 -8.64 7.90
N SER A 133 5.04 -8.08 7.41
CA SER A 133 4.99 -7.39 6.12
C SER A 133 5.87 -6.16 6.09
N ALA A 134 5.82 -5.32 7.14
CA ALA A 134 6.65 -4.12 7.27
C ALA A 134 8.14 -4.45 7.26
N LEU A 135 8.56 -5.52 7.96
CA LEU A 135 9.95 -5.99 7.88
C LEU A 135 10.35 -6.36 6.45
N GLN A 136 9.50 -7.07 5.71
CA GLN A 136 9.79 -7.40 4.31
C GLN A 136 9.97 -6.14 3.44
N ILE A 137 9.13 -5.12 3.64
CA ILE A 137 9.22 -3.83 2.95
C ILE A 137 10.54 -3.12 3.29
N ILE A 138 10.98 -3.17 4.55
CA ILE A 138 12.27 -2.60 4.96
C ILE A 138 13.43 -3.30 4.23
N LEU A 139 13.41 -4.62 4.20
CA LEU A 139 14.47 -5.44 3.60
C LEU A 139 14.52 -5.30 2.07
N ASP A 140 13.37 -5.21 1.40
CA ASP A 140 13.31 -5.22 -0.07
C ASP A 140 13.33 -3.81 -0.67
N ASP A 141 12.57 -2.88 -0.11
CA ASP A 141 12.35 -1.56 -0.72
C ASP A 141 13.17 -0.47 -0.03
N PHE A 142 13.08 -0.34 1.30
CA PHE A 142 13.81 0.72 2.00
C PHE A 142 15.31 0.45 2.04
N SER A 143 15.76 -0.79 1.87
CA SER A 143 17.18 -1.14 1.73
C SER A 143 17.90 -0.36 0.62
N LYS A 144 17.16 0.08 -0.41
CA LYS A 144 17.66 0.88 -1.53
C LYS A 144 17.76 2.38 -1.21
N TYR A 145 17.19 2.83 -0.09
CA TYR A 145 17.12 4.26 0.22
C TYR A 145 18.49 4.80 0.65
N PRO A 146 18.88 6.00 0.16
CA PRO A 146 20.16 6.60 0.49
C PRO A 146 20.21 7.05 1.96
N THR A 147 21.38 6.96 2.58
CA THR A 147 21.59 7.38 3.97
C THR A 147 22.24 8.77 4.04
N ASP A 148 22.77 9.12 5.22
CA ASP A 148 23.51 10.35 5.43
C ASP A 148 24.93 10.33 4.84
N VAL A 149 25.48 9.13 4.59
CA VAL A 149 26.78 8.93 3.97
C VAL A 149 26.64 8.88 2.45
N GLU A 150 27.48 9.64 1.75
CA GLU A 150 27.43 9.72 0.30
C GLU A 150 27.73 8.36 -0.35
N GLY A 151 26.85 7.94 -1.28
CA GLY A 151 26.95 6.65 -1.97
C GLY A 151 26.50 5.44 -1.14
N GLU A 152 26.11 5.62 0.13
CA GLU A 152 25.65 4.55 1.00
C GLU A 152 24.11 4.42 0.96
N THR A 153 23.62 3.17 0.98
CA THR A 153 22.19 2.85 1.16
C THR A 153 21.97 2.05 2.43
N LEU A 154 20.71 1.99 2.88
CA LEU A 154 20.30 1.28 4.09
C LEU A 154 20.67 -0.22 4.05
N GLN A 155 20.82 -0.81 2.87
CA GLN A 155 21.27 -2.19 2.69
C GLN A 155 22.55 -2.52 3.46
N SER A 156 23.50 -1.59 3.54
CA SER A 156 24.77 -1.83 4.24
C SER A 156 24.54 -1.98 5.75
N ALA A 157 23.66 -1.16 6.34
CA ALA A 157 23.29 -1.25 7.75
C ALA A 157 22.47 -2.52 8.03
N ILE A 158 21.52 -2.87 7.15
CA ILE A 158 20.75 -4.12 7.24
C ILE A 158 21.70 -5.33 7.21
N ASN A 159 22.64 -5.35 6.28
CA ASN A 159 23.62 -6.44 6.17
C ASN A 159 24.48 -6.55 7.43
N ALA A 160 24.86 -5.42 8.04
CA ALA A 160 25.63 -5.43 9.28
C ALA A 160 24.87 -6.14 10.41
N ILE A 161 23.56 -5.87 10.57
CA ILE A 161 22.74 -6.53 11.59
C ILE A 161 22.54 -8.02 11.25
N VAL A 162 22.09 -8.33 10.03
CA VAL A 162 21.78 -9.71 9.62
C VAL A 162 23.02 -10.61 9.63
N SER A 163 24.18 -10.10 9.22
CA SER A 163 25.42 -10.89 9.15
C SER A 163 26.01 -11.26 10.52
N VAL A 164 25.58 -10.59 11.59
CA VAL A 164 26.01 -10.90 12.98
C VAL A 164 25.24 -12.10 13.56
N GLY A 165 24.32 -12.68 12.79
CA GLY A 165 23.50 -13.82 13.21
C GLY A 165 22.20 -13.38 13.87
N ASP A 166 21.61 -12.28 13.38
CA ASP A 166 20.28 -11.85 13.81
C ASP A 166 19.21 -12.83 13.31
N ASP A 167 18.50 -13.44 14.26
CA ASP A 167 17.46 -14.45 14.01
C ASP A 167 16.05 -13.84 13.91
N THR A 168 15.91 -12.50 13.85
CA THR A 168 14.63 -11.78 13.89
C THR A 168 13.66 -12.27 12.80
N VAL A 169 14.17 -12.48 11.58
CA VAL A 169 13.35 -12.96 10.46
C VAL A 169 12.81 -14.36 10.75
N SER A 170 13.65 -15.27 11.23
CA SER A 170 13.24 -16.64 11.56
C SER A 170 12.29 -16.72 12.76
N GLU A 171 12.49 -15.86 13.76
CA GLU A 171 11.59 -15.80 14.92
C GLU A 171 10.20 -15.28 14.52
N LEU A 172 10.12 -14.22 13.71
CA LEU A 172 8.83 -13.75 13.22
C LEU A 172 8.14 -14.78 12.31
N ASP A 173 8.88 -15.47 11.44
CA ASP A 173 8.33 -16.55 10.62
C ASP A 173 7.78 -17.69 11.49
N SER A 174 8.47 -18.02 12.59
CA SER A 174 8.03 -19.01 13.57
C SER A 174 6.77 -18.57 14.33
N ALA A 175 6.70 -17.31 14.75
CA ALA A 175 5.52 -16.73 15.39
C ALA A 175 4.30 -16.75 14.45
N VAL A 176 4.48 -16.41 13.17
CA VAL A 176 3.43 -16.50 12.14
C VAL A 176 2.95 -17.94 11.97
N GLU A 177 3.86 -18.91 11.93
CA GLU A 177 3.52 -20.32 11.81
C GLU A 177 2.76 -20.83 13.04
N HIS A 178 3.12 -20.40 14.25
CA HIS A 178 2.34 -20.69 15.46
C HIS A 178 0.93 -20.10 15.38
N TRP A 179 0.79 -18.85 14.94
CA TRP A 179 -0.51 -18.23 14.73
C TRP A 179 -1.35 -19.00 13.69
N LYS A 180 -0.76 -19.40 12.55
CA LYS A 180 -1.43 -20.20 11.52
C LYS A 180 -1.96 -21.53 12.10
N ARG A 181 -1.16 -22.22 12.91
CA ARG A 181 -1.56 -23.48 13.58
C ARG A 181 -2.72 -23.26 14.54
N TYR A 182 -2.70 -22.17 15.31
CA TYR A 182 -3.78 -21.83 16.23
C TYR A 182 -5.11 -21.62 15.48
N VAL A 183 -5.15 -20.74 14.47
CA VAL A 183 -6.37 -20.44 13.69
C VAL A 183 -7.00 -21.70 13.11
N VAL A 184 -6.17 -22.64 12.67
CA VAL A 184 -6.63 -23.90 12.08
C VAL A 184 -7.09 -24.90 13.14
N SER A 185 -6.45 -24.92 14.30
CA SER A 185 -6.83 -25.80 15.40
C SER A 185 -8.27 -25.56 15.86
N GLU A 186 -8.79 -24.34 15.71
CA GLU A 186 -10.18 -23.99 16.00
C GLU A 186 -11.18 -24.60 15.00
N SER A 187 -10.73 -24.93 13.78
CA SER A 187 -11.62 -25.39 12.72
C SER A 187 -11.90 -26.90 12.74
N GLN A 188 -11.03 -27.73 13.33
CA GLN A 188 -11.04 -29.22 13.29
C GLN A 188 -11.12 -29.90 11.89
N VAL A 189 -11.38 -29.15 10.81
CA VAL A 189 -11.63 -29.62 9.45
C VAL A 189 -10.52 -29.17 8.49
N PHE A 190 -9.94 -28.00 8.73
CA PHE A 190 -8.88 -27.45 7.90
C PHE A 190 -7.49 -27.77 8.45
N SER A 191 -6.48 -27.60 7.60
CA SER A 191 -5.05 -27.63 7.95
C SER A 191 -4.41 -26.29 7.59
N VAL A 192 -3.19 -26.00 8.05
CA VAL A 192 -2.46 -24.77 7.67
C VAL A 192 -2.39 -24.55 6.16
N LYS A 193 -2.20 -25.63 5.39
CA LYS A 193 -2.20 -25.62 3.92
C LYS A 193 -3.51 -25.10 3.27
N HIS A 194 -4.61 -25.08 4.01
CA HIS A 194 -5.91 -24.58 3.54
C HIS A 194 -6.10 -23.09 3.83
N LEU A 195 -5.23 -22.46 4.64
CA LEU A 195 -5.30 -21.04 4.91
C LEU A 195 -4.97 -20.25 3.64
N LYS A 196 -5.92 -19.42 3.21
CA LYS A 196 -5.68 -18.45 2.15
C LYS A 196 -4.80 -17.33 2.67
N LYS A 197 -3.96 -16.79 1.79
CA LYS A 197 -3.25 -15.53 2.06
C LYS A 197 -4.24 -14.41 2.33
N PRO A 198 -4.12 -13.70 3.47
CA PRO A 198 -4.85 -12.47 3.70
C PRO A 198 -4.66 -11.48 2.55
N GLU A 199 -5.75 -10.85 2.12
CA GLU A 199 -5.75 -9.94 0.97
C GLU A 199 -4.80 -8.75 1.18
N ALA A 200 -4.63 -8.32 2.43
CA ALA A 200 -3.77 -7.20 2.80
C ALA A 200 -2.26 -7.49 2.65
N ILE A 201 -1.84 -8.76 2.50
CA ILE A 201 -0.43 -9.10 2.31
C ILE A 201 -0.09 -9.07 0.81
N PRO A 202 0.89 -8.27 0.35
CA PRO A 202 1.33 -8.25 -1.03
C PRO A 202 1.70 -9.62 -1.61
N CYS A 203 1.47 -9.84 -2.91
CA CYS A 203 1.88 -11.08 -3.58
C CYS A 203 3.39 -11.25 -3.71
N SER A 204 4.15 -10.15 -3.61
CA SER A 204 5.61 -10.15 -3.58
C SER A 204 6.18 -10.79 -2.32
N HIS A 205 5.43 -10.80 -1.20
CA HIS A 205 5.91 -11.32 0.07
C HIS A 205 6.04 -12.85 0.03
N THR A 206 7.25 -13.35 0.24
CA THR A 206 7.59 -14.77 0.10
C THR A 206 7.30 -15.61 1.34
N TRP A 207 7.11 -14.96 2.50
CA TRP A 207 7.00 -15.61 3.81
C TRP A 207 5.62 -16.22 4.11
N TRP A 208 4.58 -15.90 3.34
CA TRP A 208 3.24 -16.45 3.57
C TRP A 208 3.07 -17.92 3.12
N ARG A 209 4.00 -18.44 2.31
CA ARG A 209 3.88 -19.74 1.61
C ARG A 209 3.51 -20.93 2.50
#